data_AF-A0A1X7H2B3-F1
#
_entry.id   AF-A0A1X7H2B3-F1
#
_cell.length_a   1.000
_cell.length_b   1.000
_cell.length_c   1.000
_cell.angle_alpha   90.00
_cell.angle_beta   90.00
_cell.angle_gamma   90.00
#
_symmetry.space_group_name_H-M   'P 1'
#
loop_
_entity.id
_entity.type
_entity.pdbx_description
1 polymer ?
#
loop_
_entity_poly.entity_id
_entity_poly.type
_entity_poly.pdbx_seq_one_letter_code
_entity_poly.pdbx_strand_id
1 'polypeptide(L)' 'MHRRMLGNGYCARPVEMDCHFESICESCTFFVTTIEFRPTLERQRDEAAAKGQVAREQIFNGLLGRLDEQAG' A
#
# COMPACT_ATOMS: atom_id res chain seq x y z
N MET A 1 -18.12 -3.57 6.52
CA MET A 1 -16.69 -3.17 6.55
C MET A 1 -16.54 -1.97 5.62
N HIS A 2 -16.20 -0.79 6.13
CA HIS A 2 -15.95 0.37 5.27
C HIS A 2 -14.61 0.17 4.57
N ARG A 3 -14.60 0.25 3.24
CA ARG A 3 -13.40 0.19 2.41
C ARG A 3 -13.42 1.38 1.46
N ARG A 4 -12.58 2.37 1.72
CA ARG A 4 -12.35 3.46 0.77
C ARG A 4 -11.30 3.01 -0.23
N MET A 5 -11.62 3.09 -1.51
CA MET A 5 -10.70 2.74 -2.60
C MET A 5 -9.51 3.71 -2.66
N LEU A 6 -8.32 3.16 -2.85
CA LEU A 6 -7.06 3.87 -3.07
C LEU A 6 -6.44 3.40 -4.41
N GLY A 7 -5.39 4.07 -4.89
CA GLY A 7 -4.74 3.70 -6.15
C GLY A 7 -4.07 2.32 -6.13
N ASN A 8 -3.74 1.79 -4.95
CA ASN A 8 -2.98 0.55 -4.76
C ASN A 8 -3.53 -0.36 -3.65
N GLY A 9 -4.79 -0.16 -3.26
CA GLY A 9 -5.43 -0.93 -2.22
C GLY A 9 -6.67 -0.25 -1.67
N TYR A 10 -6.90 -0.44 -0.37
CA TYR A 10 -8.07 0.05 0.35
C TYR A 10 -7.65 0.59 1.71
N CYS A 11 -8.34 1.65 2.15
CA CYS A 11 -8.31 2.07 3.55
C CYS A 11 -9.41 1.34 4.31
N ALA A 12 -9.02 0.54 5.31
CA ALA A 12 -9.91 -0.17 6.23
C ALA A 12 -10.12 0.59 7.55
N ARG A 13 -9.78 1.89 7.61
CA ARG A 13 -9.99 2.71 8.79
C ARG A 13 -11.49 2.84 9.07
N PRO A 14 -11.94 2.61 10.32
CA PRO A 14 -13.29 2.92 10.77
C PRO A 14 -13.72 4.35 10.44
N VAL A 15 -15.01 4.53 10.14
CA VAL A 15 -15.57 5.82 9.70
C VAL A 15 -15.54 6.86 10.82
N GLU A 16 -15.62 6.40 12.06
CA GLU A 16 -15.62 7.21 13.27
C GLU A 16 -14.22 7.77 13.60
N MET A 17 -13.16 7.32 12.91
CA MET A 17 -11.80 7.82 13.08
C MET A 17 -11.39 8.75 11.93
N ASP A 18 -11.17 10.02 12.26
CA ASP A 18 -10.66 11.02 11.33
C ASP A 18 -9.21 10.74 10.89
N CYS A 19 -8.89 11.13 9.66
CA CYS A 19 -7.53 11.09 9.09
C CYS A 19 -6.82 12.41 9.32
N HIS A 20 -6.15 12.58 10.46
CA HIS A 20 -5.48 13.86 10.76
C HIS A 20 -4.17 14.06 10.00
N PHE A 21 -3.47 12.99 9.67
CA PHE A 21 -2.28 13.03 8.84
C PHE A 21 -2.56 12.22 7.59
N GLU A 22 -2.44 12.85 6.42
CA GLU A 22 -2.25 12.14 5.15
C GLU A 22 -0.85 11.50 5.17
N SER A 23 -0.60 10.56 6.09
CA SER A 23 0.48 9.61 5.88
C SER A 23 0.22 8.92 4.55
N ILE A 24 1.27 8.76 3.75
CA ILE A 24 1.27 7.89 2.56
C ILE A 24 0.58 6.58 2.97
N CYS A 25 -0.60 6.29 2.40
CA CYS A 25 -1.49 5.25 2.91
C CYS A 25 -0.75 3.90 3.02
N GLU A 26 0.21 3.66 2.15
CA GLU A 26 1.06 2.48 2.08
C GLU A 26 1.87 2.18 3.36
N SER A 27 2.06 3.16 4.25
CA SER A 27 2.68 2.97 5.57
C SER A 27 1.67 2.98 6.74
N CYS A 28 0.38 3.19 6.47
CA CYS A 28 -0.67 3.24 7.48
C CYS A 28 -1.08 1.83 7.94
N THR A 29 -1.32 1.65 9.24
CA THR A 29 -1.78 0.35 9.79
C THR A 29 -3.15 -0.09 9.26
N PHE A 30 -3.99 0.85 8.82
CA PHE A 30 -5.30 0.56 8.24
C PHE A 30 -5.25 0.28 6.74
N PHE A 31 -4.07 0.31 6.12
CA PHE A 31 -3.91 0.01 4.71
C PHE A 31 -3.96 -1.49 4.45
N VAL A 32 -4.77 -1.86 3.46
CA VAL A 32 -4.94 -3.23 3.00
C VAL A 32 -4.75 -3.24 1.49
N THR A 33 -3.96 -4.18 0.99
CA THR A 33 -3.84 -4.43 -0.45
C THR A 33 -4.16 -5.90 -0.75
N THR A 34 -4.35 -6.23 -2.02
CA THR A 34 -4.70 -7.57 -2.50
C THR A 34 -3.91 -7.89 -3.77
N ILE A 35 -3.93 -9.16 -4.19
CA ILE A 35 -3.22 -9.61 -5.38
C ILE A 35 -3.60 -8.85 -6.66
N GLU A 36 -4.84 -8.36 -6.74
CA GLU A 36 -5.34 -7.54 -7.85
C GLU A 36 -4.54 -6.24 -8.04
N PHE A 37 -3.95 -5.70 -6.96
CA PHE A 37 -3.13 -4.50 -7.00
C PHE A 37 -1.64 -4.77 -7.26
N ARG A 38 -1.20 -6.03 -7.33
CA ARG A 38 0.21 -6.38 -7.56
C ARG A 38 0.84 -5.62 -8.74
N PRO A 39 0.23 -5.55 -9.94
CA PRO A 39 0.85 -4.82 -11.06
C PRO A 39 1.03 -3.32 -10.76
N THR A 40 0.11 -2.73 -9.98
CA THR A 40 0.23 -1.33 -9.56
C THR A 40 1.32 -1.14 -8.52
N LEU A 41 1.44 -2.06 -7.55
CA LEU A 41 2.49 -2.03 -6.53
C LEU A 41 3.89 -2.19 -7.14
N GLU A 42 4.05 -3.10 -8.12
CA GLU A 42 5.30 -3.27 -8.87
C GLU A 42 5.69 -2.00 -9.61
N ARG A 43 4.76 -1.40 -10.36
CA ARG A 43 5.01 -0.14 -11.06
C ARG A 43 5.38 0.99 -10.10
N GLN A 44 4.70 1.10 -8.97
CA GLN A 44 4.99 2.14 -7.98
C GLN A 44 6.33 1.93 -7.25
N ARG A 45 6.72 0.68 -7.01
CA ARG A 45 8.07 0.32 -6.54
C ARG A 45 9.12 0.77 -7.56
N ASP A 46 8.94 0.41 -8.83
CA ASP A 46 9.91 0.70 -9.89
C ASP A 46 10.04 2.22 -10.11
N GLU A 47 8.92 2.96 -10.06
CA GLU A 47 8.93 4.42 -10.06
C GLU A 47 9.66 5.00 -8.84
N ALA A 48 9.50 4.41 -7.65
CA ALA A 48 10.21 4.84 -6.45
C ALA A 48 11.72 4.61 -6.58
N ALA A 49 12.13 3.44 -7.09
CA ALA A 49 13.52 3.11 -7.37
C ALA A 49 14.13 4.07 -8.40
N ALA A 50 13.43 4.32 -9.52
CA ALA A 50 13.88 5.25 -10.56
C ALA A 50 14.06 6.69 -10.07
N LYS A 51 13.29 7.09 -9.04
CA LYS A 51 13.36 8.42 -8.40
C LYS A 51 14.31 8.45 -7.19
N GLY A 52 14.98 7.35 -6.85
CA GLY A 52 15.84 7.25 -5.66
C GLY A 52 15.10 7.34 -4.32
N GLN A 53 13.80 7.04 -4.30
CA GLN A 53 12.95 7.11 -3.10
C GLN A 53 13.09 5.83 -2.26
N VAL A 54 14.28 5.61 -1.68
CA VAL A 54 14.66 4.36 -0.99
C VAL A 54 13.62 3.91 0.05
N ALA A 55 13.15 4.83 0.92
CA ALA A 55 12.16 4.48 1.94
C ALA A 55 10.82 4.02 1.34
N ARG A 56 10.40 4.63 0.23
CA ARG A 56 9.14 4.27 -0.44
C ARG A 56 9.25 2.96 -1.21
N GLU A 57 10.39 2.72 -1.83
CA GLU A 57 10.70 1.43 -2.47
C GLU A 57 10.63 0.29 -1.45
N GLN A 58 11.22 0.47 -0.26
CA GLN A 58 11.18 -0.53 0.82
C GLN A 58 9.75 -0.85 1.29
N ILE A 59 8.87 0.16 1.35
CA ILE A 59 7.44 -0.05 1.67
C ILE A 59 6.81 -0.98 0.63
N PHE A 60 7.02 -0.72 -0.67
CA PHE A 60 6.46 -1.56 -1.72
C PHE A 60 7.06 -2.97 -1.75
N ASN A 61 8.36 -3.10 -1.49
CA ASN A 61 9.01 -4.42 -1.35
C ASN A 61 8.35 -5.23 -0.22
N GLY A 62 8.09 -4.63 0.94
CA GLY A 62 7.38 -5.29 2.03
C GLY A 62 5.93 -5.65 1.70
N LEU A 63 5.22 -4.81 0.94
CA LEU A 63 3.86 -5.10 0.48
C LEU A 63 3.83 -6.28 -0.49
N LEU A 64 4.73 -6.31 -1.48
CA LEU A 64 4.84 -7.38 -2.46
C LEU A 64 5.25 -8.71 -1.80
N GLY A 65 6.22 -8.68 -0.88
CA GLY A 65 6.64 -9.88 -0.14
C GLY A 65 5.49 -10.51 0.66
N ARG A 66 4.68 -9.70 1.36
CA ARG A 66 3.48 -10.22 2.05
C ARG A 66 2.45 -10.83 1.09
N LEU A 67 2.30 -10.26 -0.11
CA LEU A 67 1.40 -10.83 -1.12
C LEU A 67 1.94 -12.15 -1.69
N ASP A 68 3.26 -12.32 -1.78
CA ASP A 68 3.89 -13.58 -2.19
C ASP A 68 3.65 -14.68 -1.14
N GLU A 69 3.84 -14.36 0.14
CA GLU A 69 3.58 -15.28 1.26
C GLU A 69 2.11 -15.73 1.34
N GLN A 70 1.17 -14.85 1.00
CA GLN A 70 -0.27 -15.15 1.01
C GLN A 70 -0.72 -15.98 -0.20
N ALA A 71 0.09 -16.06 -1.26
CA ALA A 71 -0.23 -16.78 -2.49
C ALA A 71 0.33 -18.21 -2.53
N GLY A 72 1.22 -18.56 -1.61
CA GLY A 72 1.79 -19.90 -1.43
C GLY A 72 0.96 -20.77 -0.48
#